data_AF-A0AAV2I5N5-F1
#
_entry.id   AF-A0AAV2I5N5-F1
#
_cell.length_a   1.000
_cell.length_b   1.000
_cell.length_c   1.000
_cell.angle_alpha   90.00
_cell.angle_beta   90.00
_cell.angle_gamma   90.00
#
_symmetry.space_group_name_H-M   'P 1'
#
loop_
_entity.id
_entity.type
_entity.pdbx_description
1 polymer ?
#
loop_
_entity_poly.entity_id
_entity_poly.type
_entity_poly.pdbx_seq_one_letter_code
_entity_poly.pdbx_strand_id
1 'polypeptide(L)'
;MNCFLVSVIICILGLCGAQLHDAVSQGVTCYDCLQTETFQECLRTQMTCPAGDVCSISYTRDTYKVTCQTQHECSVATSGAWGPCSTGGLDVGSGTCQMCCKATSCVSNMVSRLTTLFDINVELFCPGECSSRDIASCITFGTYCSKGEFCEVGVNSSLAVHGSCKSDSLLRTCESDKASLNCLYPVGNNGHPARCVWDCCATDACLLGHFGKYWDVVPSRTSFPPATSTQQPSTTHEPVTSASSSTTQQPPHITLLPPTTLETHVVTPLAVVTSGTIETHMDHPVYCQSCSGDDCTTSTNVAYCQQGFCKVTIADDATGARLLSKSCSNRAECRAQWWDVTSKDKRCMDALTSVASSTHLSLTCHFCCQTDHCSDVLPPNNLTKF
;
A
#
# COMPACT_ATOMS: atom_id res chain seq x y z
N MET A 1 0.70 -66.95 21.88
CA MET A 1 -0.57 -66.18 21.86
C MET A 1 -0.51 -64.86 22.63
N ASN A 2 0.33 -64.72 23.68
CA ASN A 2 0.37 -63.48 24.49
C ASN A 2 0.99 -62.25 23.81
N CYS A 3 1.92 -62.39 22.86
CA CYS A 3 2.52 -61.23 22.19
C CYS A 3 1.55 -60.44 21.29
N PHE A 4 0.55 -61.12 20.71
CA PHE A 4 -0.38 -60.46 19.78
C PHE A 4 -1.34 -59.52 20.52
N LEU A 5 -1.74 -59.88 21.73
CA LEU A 5 -2.66 -59.09 22.56
C LEU A 5 -2.00 -57.80 23.06
N VAL A 6 -0.70 -57.84 23.39
CA VAL A 6 0.06 -56.66 23.83
C VAL A 6 0.25 -55.65 22.69
N SER A 7 0.49 -56.11 21.47
CA SER A 7 0.69 -55.22 20.32
C SER A 7 -0.61 -54.49 19.90
N VAL A 8 -1.75 -55.16 20.00
CA VAL A 8 -3.07 -54.54 19.72
C VAL A 8 -3.42 -53.48 20.77
N ILE A 9 -3.14 -53.73 22.05
CA ILE A 9 -3.39 -52.74 23.13
C ILE A 9 -2.53 -51.48 22.94
N ILE A 10 -1.26 -51.62 22.55
CA ILE A 10 -0.37 -50.48 22.31
C ILE A 10 -0.84 -49.65 21.10
N CYS A 11 -1.33 -50.29 20.02
CA CYS A 11 -1.89 -49.57 18.87
C CYS A 11 -3.17 -48.79 19.22
N ILE A 12 -4.06 -49.37 20.03
CA ILE A 12 -5.31 -48.69 20.44
C ILE A 12 -5.00 -47.50 21.35
N LEU A 13 -4.05 -47.63 22.28
CA LEU A 13 -3.63 -46.51 23.14
C LEU A 13 -2.92 -45.39 22.34
N GLY A 14 -2.15 -45.75 21.31
CA GLY A 14 -1.56 -44.76 20.38
C GLY A 14 -2.60 -44.01 19.54
N LEU A 15 -3.65 -44.70 19.08
CA LEU A 15 -4.76 -44.10 18.33
C LEU A 15 -5.63 -43.18 19.20
N CYS A 16 -5.85 -43.53 20.48
CA CYS A 16 -6.58 -42.66 21.41
C CYS A 16 -5.77 -41.41 21.82
N GLY A 17 -4.44 -41.48 21.87
CA GLY A 17 -3.58 -40.33 22.18
C GLY A 17 -3.52 -39.27 21.07
N ALA A 18 -3.76 -39.66 19.80
CA ALA A 18 -3.72 -38.75 18.66
C ALA A 18 -5.03 -37.98 18.41
N GLN A 19 -6.14 -38.35 19.06
CA GLN A 19 -7.44 -37.68 18.89
C GLN A 19 -7.78 -36.67 19.99
N LEU A 20 -6.94 -36.52 21.02
CA LEU A 20 -7.18 -35.60 22.15
C LEU A 20 -6.36 -34.31 22.10
N HIS A 21 -5.89 -33.94 20.91
CA HIS A 21 -5.44 -32.59 20.62
C HIS A 21 -6.42 -31.92 19.64
N ASP A 22 -7.73 -32.01 19.92
CA ASP A 22 -8.57 -30.85 19.66
C ASP A 22 -7.98 -29.76 20.54
N ALA A 23 -7.02 -29.02 19.96
CA ALA A 23 -6.46 -27.84 20.57
C ALA A 23 -7.67 -27.02 20.98
N VAL A 24 -7.97 -27.01 22.28
CA VAL A 24 -9.05 -26.22 22.88
C VAL A 24 -8.92 -24.88 22.22
N SER A 25 -9.84 -24.59 21.29
CA SER A 25 -9.66 -23.49 20.37
C SER A 25 -9.78 -22.26 21.24
N GLN A 26 -8.63 -21.73 21.65
CA GLN A 26 -8.58 -20.55 22.47
C GLN A 26 -9.31 -19.50 21.64
N GLY A 27 -10.41 -18.97 22.18
CA GLY A 27 -11.23 -17.99 21.48
C GLY A 27 -10.33 -16.87 20.97
N VAL A 28 -10.67 -16.32 19.81
CA VAL A 28 -9.89 -15.22 19.23
C VAL A 28 -10.11 -13.94 20.03
N THR A 29 -9.03 -13.26 20.41
CA THR A 29 -9.12 -11.92 21.00
C THR A 29 -9.47 -10.91 19.92
N CYS A 30 -10.51 -10.13 20.16
CA CYS A 30 -11.14 -9.16 19.29
C CYS A 30 -11.33 -7.83 20.05
N TYR A 31 -11.99 -6.84 19.45
CA TYR A 31 -12.26 -5.55 20.07
C TYR A 31 -13.75 -5.22 20.05
N ASP A 32 -14.26 -4.61 21.11
CA ASP A 32 -15.64 -4.15 21.19
C ASP A 32 -15.73 -2.69 20.72
N CYS A 33 -16.16 -2.52 19.46
CA CYS A 33 -16.34 -1.20 18.85
C CYS A 33 -17.79 -0.68 18.91
N LEU A 34 -18.71 -1.32 19.64
CA LEU A 34 -20.16 -1.03 19.49
C LEU A 34 -20.57 0.38 19.97
N GLN A 35 -19.74 1.08 20.76
CA GLN A 35 -20.09 2.37 21.37
C GLN A 35 -19.02 3.47 21.21
N THR A 36 -18.03 3.27 20.35
CA THR A 36 -16.89 4.21 20.25
C THR A 36 -17.02 5.10 19.03
N GLU A 37 -16.76 6.39 19.18
CA GLU A 37 -16.76 7.35 18.06
C GLU A 37 -15.45 7.30 17.25
N THR A 38 -14.35 6.80 17.84
CA THR A 38 -13.03 6.78 17.22
C THR A 38 -12.37 5.41 17.26
N PHE A 39 -11.63 5.08 16.20
CA PHE A 39 -10.97 3.78 16.07
C PHE A 39 -10.03 3.50 17.25
N GLN A 40 -9.25 4.50 17.67
CA GLN A 40 -8.35 4.39 18.82
C GLN A 40 -9.08 4.04 20.13
N GLU A 41 -10.30 4.56 20.32
CA GLU A 41 -11.10 4.24 21.50
C GLU A 41 -11.64 2.81 21.45
N CYS A 42 -12.02 2.31 20.28
CA CYS A 42 -12.37 0.90 20.12
C CYS A 42 -11.24 -0.04 20.55
N LEU A 43 -9.99 0.30 20.21
CA LEU A 43 -8.84 -0.55 20.52
C LEU A 43 -8.55 -0.68 22.03
N ARG A 44 -9.21 0.11 22.89
CA ARG A 44 -9.05 0.03 24.35
C ARG A 44 -9.82 -1.13 24.98
N THR A 45 -10.91 -1.57 24.35
CA THR A 45 -11.80 -2.59 24.91
C THR A 45 -11.61 -3.90 24.15
N GLN A 46 -10.82 -4.81 24.72
CA GLN A 46 -10.64 -6.14 24.18
C GLN A 46 -11.77 -7.07 24.65
N MET A 47 -12.23 -7.93 23.75
CA MET A 47 -13.17 -9.01 24.05
C MET A 47 -12.63 -10.34 23.49
N THR A 48 -13.05 -11.47 24.06
CA THR A 48 -12.70 -12.79 23.50
C THR A 48 -13.94 -13.39 22.84
N CYS A 49 -13.83 -13.74 21.56
CA CYS A 49 -14.93 -14.39 20.87
C CYS A 49 -15.17 -15.81 21.43
N PRO A 50 -16.42 -16.30 21.40
CA PRO A 50 -16.74 -17.68 21.74
C PRO A 50 -15.89 -18.70 20.96
N ALA A 51 -15.71 -19.90 21.51
CA ALA A 51 -14.99 -20.96 20.83
C ALA A 51 -15.70 -21.34 19.51
N GLY A 52 -14.96 -21.32 18.39
CA GLY A 52 -15.49 -21.55 17.04
C GLY A 52 -15.95 -20.28 16.30
N ASP A 53 -16.10 -19.14 17.01
CA ASP A 53 -16.36 -17.85 16.39
C ASP A 53 -15.08 -17.20 15.86
N VAL A 54 -15.27 -16.24 14.96
CA VAL A 54 -14.21 -15.43 14.36
C VAL A 54 -14.39 -13.96 14.70
N CYS A 55 -13.30 -13.22 14.77
CA CYS A 55 -13.31 -11.77 14.86
C CYS A 55 -13.49 -11.21 13.44
N SER A 56 -14.66 -10.66 13.14
CA SER A 56 -14.95 -10.00 11.88
C SER A 56 -14.63 -8.52 11.98
N ILE A 57 -13.80 -8.05 11.06
CA ILE A 57 -13.40 -6.65 10.93
C ILE A 57 -13.92 -6.16 9.59
N SER A 58 -14.96 -5.33 9.62
CA SER A 58 -15.51 -4.65 8.44
C SER A 58 -15.14 -3.19 8.51
N TYR A 59 -14.66 -2.61 7.42
CA TYR A 59 -14.22 -1.23 7.39
C TYR A 59 -14.41 -0.60 6.02
N THR A 60 -14.67 0.70 6.04
CA THR A 60 -14.58 1.61 4.89
C THR A 60 -13.49 2.64 5.23
N ARG A 61 -13.33 3.68 4.40
CA ARG A 61 -12.45 4.82 4.75
C ARG A 61 -12.92 5.55 6.01
N ASP A 62 -14.22 5.62 6.25
CA ASP A 62 -14.81 6.48 7.29
C ASP A 62 -15.37 5.71 8.48
N THR A 63 -15.70 4.44 8.29
CA THR A 63 -16.38 3.63 9.31
C THR A 63 -15.66 2.32 9.51
N TYR A 64 -15.73 1.80 10.72
CA TYR A 64 -15.24 0.48 11.05
C TYR A 64 -16.25 -0.21 11.96
N LYS A 65 -16.24 -1.53 11.91
CA LYS A 65 -17.06 -2.41 12.74
C LYS A 65 -16.26 -3.66 13.04
N VAL A 66 -16.01 -3.91 14.32
CA VAL A 66 -15.36 -5.12 14.81
C VAL A 66 -16.36 -5.88 15.66
N THR A 67 -16.65 -7.13 15.29
CA THR A 67 -17.62 -7.97 15.99
C THR A 67 -17.21 -9.43 15.95
N CYS A 68 -17.47 -10.17 17.02
CA CYS A 68 -17.44 -11.63 17.00
C CYS A 68 -18.67 -12.15 16.22
N GLN A 69 -18.45 -13.08 15.30
CA GLN A 69 -19.52 -13.75 14.57
C GLN A 69 -19.12 -15.17 14.21
N THR A 70 -20.09 -15.99 13.80
CA THR A 70 -19.79 -17.38 13.44
C THR A 70 -18.91 -17.43 12.20
N GLN A 71 -18.06 -18.46 12.09
CA GLN A 71 -17.26 -18.65 10.87
C GLN A 71 -18.13 -18.73 9.60
N HIS A 72 -19.33 -19.30 9.72
CA HIS A 72 -20.26 -19.43 8.61
C HIS A 72 -20.77 -18.06 8.13
N GLU A 73 -21.28 -17.21 9.03
CA GLU A 73 -21.74 -15.86 8.70
C GLU A 73 -20.64 -15.03 8.03
N CYS A 74 -19.41 -15.12 8.56
CA CYS A 74 -18.26 -14.42 7.98
C CYS A 74 -17.93 -14.91 6.56
N SER A 75 -18.05 -16.22 6.33
CA SER A 75 -17.82 -16.83 5.01
C SER A 75 -18.91 -16.43 4.01
N VAL A 76 -20.17 -16.36 4.45
CA VAL A 76 -21.28 -15.89 3.61
C VAL A 76 -21.09 -14.42 3.22
N ALA A 77 -20.74 -13.56 4.19
CA ALA A 77 -20.51 -12.14 3.93
C ALA A 77 -19.38 -11.89 2.92
N THR A 78 -18.36 -12.74 2.91
CA THR A 78 -17.20 -12.63 2.01
C THR A 78 -17.34 -13.41 0.71
N SER A 79 -18.36 -14.27 0.58
CA SER A 79 -18.54 -15.14 -0.61
C SER A 79 -18.84 -14.38 -1.91
N GLY A 80 -19.33 -13.14 -1.81
CA GLY A 80 -19.61 -12.24 -2.93
C GLY A 80 -18.56 -11.16 -3.14
N ALA A 81 -17.34 -11.33 -2.61
CA ALA A 81 -16.31 -10.32 -2.70
C ALA A 81 -15.87 -10.04 -4.14
N TRP A 82 -15.63 -8.77 -4.44
CA TRP A 82 -15.23 -8.28 -5.76
C TRP A 82 -13.72 -8.41 -5.98
N GLY A 83 -12.94 -8.43 -4.89
CA GLY A 83 -11.49 -8.57 -4.91
C GLY A 83 -10.86 -8.29 -3.55
N PRO A 84 -9.52 -8.31 -3.45
CA PRO A 84 -8.81 -7.94 -2.23
C PRO A 84 -8.79 -6.41 -2.03
N CYS A 85 -8.80 -5.97 -0.77
CA CYS A 85 -8.59 -4.57 -0.43
C CYS A 85 -7.10 -4.24 -0.24
N SER A 86 -6.70 -3.00 -0.56
CA SER A 86 -5.32 -2.51 -0.42
C SER A 86 -4.79 -2.61 1.01
N THR A 87 -5.63 -2.34 2.01
CA THR A 87 -5.29 -2.44 3.45
C THR A 87 -5.49 -3.85 4.01
N GLY A 88 -5.91 -4.82 3.19
CA GLY A 88 -6.14 -6.22 3.56
C GLY A 88 -7.62 -6.61 3.69
N GLY A 89 -7.93 -7.91 3.64
CA GLY A 89 -9.31 -8.39 3.57
C GLY A 89 -9.88 -8.36 2.15
N LEU A 90 -11.20 -8.45 2.05
CA LEU A 90 -11.94 -8.61 0.80
C LEU A 90 -12.98 -7.49 0.64
N ASP A 91 -13.05 -6.86 -0.55
CA ASP A 91 -14.07 -5.87 -0.89
C ASP A 91 -15.42 -6.59 -1.10
N VAL A 92 -16.33 -6.41 -0.15
CA VAL A 92 -17.67 -7.00 -0.16
C VAL A 92 -18.72 -6.08 -0.79
N GLY A 93 -18.29 -5.00 -1.45
CA GLY A 93 -19.12 -4.05 -2.18
C GLY A 93 -19.13 -2.65 -1.58
N SER A 94 -19.39 -1.66 -2.43
CA SER A 94 -19.46 -0.22 -2.06
C SER A 94 -18.19 0.32 -1.37
N GLY A 95 -17.02 -0.28 -1.65
CA GLY A 95 -15.76 0.08 -1.00
C GLY A 95 -15.67 -0.36 0.46
N THR A 96 -16.50 -1.33 0.88
CA THR A 96 -16.43 -1.93 2.20
C THR A 96 -15.55 -3.17 2.15
N CYS A 97 -14.51 -3.16 2.97
CA CYS A 97 -13.57 -4.24 3.13
C CYS A 97 -13.91 -5.07 4.36
N GLN A 98 -13.85 -6.40 4.25
CA GLN A 98 -14.12 -7.30 5.36
C GLN A 98 -13.03 -8.37 5.51
N MET A 99 -12.64 -8.65 6.75
CA MET A 99 -11.64 -9.66 7.10
C MET A 99 -12.18 -10.55 8.25
N CYS A 100 -12.01 -11.87 8.10
CA CYS A 100 -12.46 -12.88 9.05
C CYS A 100 -11.26 -13.52 9.77
N CYS A 101 -10.98 -13.09 11.01
CA CYS A 101 -9.81 -13.56 11.76
C CYS A 101 -10.15 -14.70 12.73
N LYS A 102 -9.53 -15.86 12.51
CA LYS A 102 -9.59 -17.03 13.40
C LYS A 102 -8.56 -17.04 14.53
N ALA A 103 -7.55 -16.18 14.43
CA ALA A 103 -6.43 -16.12 15.36
C ALA A 103 -6.16 -14.69 15.79
N THR A 104 -5.73 -14.49 17.03
CA THR A 104 -5.43 -13.15 17.58
C THR A 104 -4.35 -12.44 16.77
N SER A 105 -3.37 -13.15 16.23
CA SER A 105 -2.33 -12.59 15.35
C SER A 105 -2.89 -11.98 14.06
N CYS A 106 -3.95 -12.55 13.49
CA CYS A 106 -4.66 -11.97 12.34
C CYS A 106 -5.31 -10.64 12.74
N VAL A 107 -5.98 -10.60 13.89
CA VAL A 107 -6.64 -9.39 14.41
C VAL A 107 -5.59 -8.30 14.65
N SER A 108 -4.48 -8.60 15.32
CA SER A 108 -3.42 -7.63 15.58
C SER A 108 -2.80 -7.08 14.30
N ASN A 109 -2.57 -7.92 13.29
CA ASN A 109 -2.04 -7.45 12.00
C ASN A 109 -3.02 -6.52 11.31
N MET A 110 -4.31 -6.90 11.27
CA MET A 110 -5.34 -6.08 10.64
C MET A 110 -5.53 -4.76 11.38
N VAL A 111 -5.60 -4.78 12.71
CA VAL A 111 -5.70 -3.58 13.54
C VAL A 111 -4.50 -2.68 13.33
N SER A 112 -3.28 -3.20 13.24
CA SER A 112 -2.11 -2.37 12.94
C SER A 112 -2.25 -1.63 11.60
N ARG A 113 -2.73 -2.33 10.56
CA ARG A 113 -2.96 -1.73 9.24
C ARG A 113 -4.10 -0.70 9.25
N LEU A 114 -5.17 -0.99 9.99
CA LEU A 114 -6.30 -0.07 10.16
C LEU A 114 -5.96 1.11 11.04
N THR A 115 -5.11 0.94 12.05
CA THR A 115 -4.56 2.07 12.81
C THR A 115 -3.83 2.94 11.83
N THR A 116 -2.92 2.41 11.00
CA THR A 116 -2.30 3.24 9.96
C THR A 116 -3.36 3.94 9.10
N LEU A 117 -4.42 3.25 8.62
CA LEU A 117 -5.48 3.82 7.77
C LEU A 117 -6.35 4.89 8.44
N PHE A 118 -6.73 4.72 9.71
CA PHE A 118 -7.61 5.63 10.45
C PHE A 118 -6.84 6.69 11.23
N ASP A 119 -5.55 6.47 11.48
CA ASP A 119 -4.63 7.45 12.04
C ASP A 119 -4.13 8.42 10.96
N ILE A 120 -4.33 8.13 9.66
CA ILE A 120 -4.25 9.13 8.55
C ILE A 120 -5.39 10.17 8.59
N ASN A 121 -6.07 10.35 9.73
CA ASN A 121 -6.65 11.65 10.06
C ASN A 121 -5.55 12.69 10.36
N VAL A 122 -4.26 12.38 10.17
CA VAL A 122 -3.26 13.38 9.80
C VAL A 122 -3.72 13.98 8.47
N GLU A 123 -4.14 15.24 8.51
CA GLU A 123 -4.45 15.98 7.30
C GLU A 123 -3.32 15.77 6.29
N LEU A 124 -3.68 15.24 5.13
CA LEU A 124 -2.73 14.96 4.06
C LEU A 124 -2.11 16.28 3.61
N PHE A 125 -0.80 16.44 3.73
CA PHE A 125 -0.16 17.63 3.17
C PHE A 125 -0.17 17.53 1.64
N CYS A 126 -0.46 18.61 0.94
CA CYS A 126 -0.47 18.65 -0.52
C CYS A 126 0.43 19.80 -0.99
N PRO A 127 1.46 19.54 -1.80
CA PRO A 127 2.43 20.54 -2.23
C PRO A 127 1.77 21.71 -2.96
N GLY A 128 2.33 22.90 -2.81
CA GLY A 128 1.93 24.08 -3.57
C GLY A 128 2.47 24.04 -5.00
N GLU A 129 2.28 25.14 -5.73
CA GLU A 129 2.90 25.31 -7.04
C GLU A 129 4.39 25.71 -6.89
N CYS A 130 5.27 25.03 -7.61
CA CYS A 130 6.69 25.37 -7.69
C CYS A 130 7.31 24.98 -9.02
N SER A 131 8.50 25.50 -9.31
CA SER A 131 9.28 25.03 -10.46
C SER A 131 9.77 23.60 -10.23
N SER A 132 9.76 22.75 -11.26
CA SER A 132 10.42 21.43 -11.21
C SER A 132 11.92 21.50 -10.89
N ARG A 133 12.56 22.67 -11.04
CA ARG A 133 13.96 22.90 -10.65
C ARG A 133 14.13 23.23 -9.15
N ASP A 134 13.05 23.59 -8.47
CA ASP A 134 13.04 24.01 -7.07
C ASP A 134 11.88 23.35 -6.31
N ILE A 135 11.96 22.02 -6.23
CA ILE A 135 10.95 21.17 -5.56
C ILE A 135 10.79 21.51 -4.08
N ALA A 136 11.82 22.08 -3.43
CA ALA A 136 11.74 22.50 -2.03
C ALA A 136 10.68 23.60 -1.82
N SER A 137 10.52 24.49 -2.79
CA SER A 137 9.49 25.55 -2.74
C SER A 137 8.06 24.99 -2.74
N CYS A 138 7.82 23.83 -3.35
CA CYS A 138 6.49 23.18 -3.31
C CYS A 138 6.03 22.87 -1.88
N ILE A 139 6.97 22.51 -1.00
CA ILE A 139 6.66 22.22 0.41
C ILE A 139 6.38 23.50 1.20
N THR A 140 6.97 24.63 0.80
CA THR A 140 6.77 25.91 1.49
C THR A 140 5.36 26.47 1.23
N PHE A 141 4.81 26.25 0.04
CA PHE A 141 3.51 26.78 -0.39
C PHE A 141 2.39 25.75 -0.39
N GLY A 142 2.61 24.57 0.18
CA GLY A 142 1.59 23.54 0.25
C GLY A 142 0.52 23.83 1.28
N THR A 143 -0.53 23.02 1.22
CA THR A 143 -1.71 23.13 2.06
C THR A 143 -2.10 21.76 2.57
N TYR A 144 -2.80 21.71 3.69
CA TYR A 144 -3.32 20.47 4.23
C TYR A 144 -4.71 20.19 3.64
N CYS A 145 -4.90 18.99 3.10
CA CYS A 145 -6.19 18.55 2.60
C CYS A 145 -7.14 18.23 3.76
N SER A 146 -8.41 18.51 3.54
CA SER A 146 -9.47 18.19 4.49
C SER A 146 -9.68 16.67 4.54
N LYS A 147 -10.33 16.21 5.61
CA LYS A 147 -10.77 14.81 5.68
C LYS A 147 -11.67 14.47 4.49
N GLY A 148 -11.43 13.32 3.85
CA GLY A 148 -12.18 12.89 2.66
C GLY A 148 -11.67 13.51 1.35
N GLU A 149 -10.48 14.12 1.38
CA GLU A 149 -9.77 14.60 0.20
C GLU A 149 -8.46 13.84 0.00
N PHE A 150 -8.02 13.79 -1.26
CA PHE A 150 -6.71 13.32 -1.68
C PHE A 150 -5.95 14.45 -2.38
N CYS A 151 -4.64 14.33 -2.49
CA CYS A 151 -3.78 15.28 -3.18
C CYS A 151 -3.48 14.79 -4.60
N GLU A 152 -3.99 15.50 -5.61
CA GLU A 152 -3.57 15.33 -6.99
C GLU A 152 -2.28 16.12 -7.23
N VAL A 153 -1.21 15.45 -7.63
CA VAL A 153 0.06 16.07 -8.00
C VAL A 153 0.18 16.06 -9.51
N GLY A 154 0.37 17.24 -10.11
CA GLY A 154 0.48 17.40 -11.56
C GLY A 154 1.68 18.24 -11.98
N VAL A 155 1.98 18.20 -13.28
CA VAL A 155 2.97 19.07 -13.91
C VAL A 155 2.32 19.77 -15.10
N ASN A 156 2.50 21.08 -15.20
CA ASN A 156 1.96 21.88 -16.29
C ASN A 156 2.97 22.06 -17.44
N SER A 157 2.54 22.72 -18.53
CA SER A 157 3.40 22.99 -19.71
C SER A 157 4.66 23.79 -19.41
N SER A 158 4.68 24.57 -18.32
CA SER A 158 5.85 25.36 -17.89
C SER A 158 6.81 24.54 -17.02
N LEU A 159 6.60 23.23 -16.91
CA LEU A 159 7.29 22.32 -15.99
C LEU A 159 7.17 22.77 -14.52
N ALA A 160 6.07 23.42 -14.16
CA ALA A 160 5.75 23.71 -12.77
C ALA A 160 4.97 22.53 -12.18
N VAL A 161 5.46 22.05 -11.04
CA VAL A 161 4.81 21.03 -10.21
C VAL A 161 3.76 21.73 -9.37
N HIS A 162 2.58 21.15 -9.24
CA HIS A 162 1.52 21.66 -8.37
C HIS A 162 0.79 20.50 -7.70
N GLY A 163 0.34 20.71 -6.46
CA GLY A 163 -0.62 19.86 -5.78
C GLY A 163 -1.98 20.55 -5.65
N SER A 164 -3.05 19.76 -5.70
CA SER A 164 -4.40 20.23 -5.39
C SER A 164 -5.15 19.19 -4.57
N CYS A 165 -5.70 19.61 -3.43
CA CYS A 165 -6.64 18.79 -2.68
C CYS A 165 -7.95 18.64 -3.48
N LYS A 166 -8.40 17.40 -3.63
CA LYS A 166 -9.60 17.01 -4.38
C LYS A 166 -10.43 16.07 -3.52
N SER A 167 -11.76 16.11 -3.68
CA SER A 167 -12.63 15.13 -3.05
C SER A 167 -12.27 13.71 -3.47
N ASP A 168 -12.26 12.79 -2.50
CA ASP A 168 -12.05 11.35 -2.69
C ASP A 168 -12.95 10.69 -3.74
N SER A 169 -14.14 11.24 -3.98
CA SER A 169 -15.03 10.80 -5.06
C SER A 169 -14.39 10.89 -6.45
N LEU A 170 -13.39 11.76 -6.62
CA LEU A 170 -12.64 11.95 -7.86
C LEU A 170 -11.37 11.10 -7.94
N LEU A 171 -11.03 10.32 -6.91
CA LEU A 171 -9.78 9.55 -6.86
C LEU A 171 -9.64 8.59 -8.06
N ARG A 172 -10.71 7.85 -8.39
CA ARG A 172 -10.73 6.96 -9.57
C ARG A 172 -10.53 7.71 -10.89
N THR A 173 -11.08 8.93 -10.99
CA THR A 173 -10.89 9.78 -12.17
C THR A 173 -9.44 10.21 -12.27
N CYS A 174 -8.85 10.65 -11.15
CA CYS A 174 -7.43 10.98 -11.09
C CYS A 174 -6.55 9.79 -11.48
N GLU A 175 -6.81 8.58 -10.98
CA GLU A 175 -6.04 7.39 -11.35
C GLU A 175 -6.14 7.06 -12.86
N SER A 176 -7.32 7.24 -13.45
CA SER A 176 -7.52 7.14 -14.90
C SER A 176 -6.76 8.23 -15.67
N ASP A 177 -6.77 9.45 -15.16
CA ASP A 177 -6.05 10.59 -15.73
C ASP A 177 -4.54 10.37 -15.63
N LYS A 178 -4.03 9.84 -14.53
CA LYS A 178 -2.62 9.42 -14.37
C LYS A 178 -2.23 8.37 -15.41
N ALA A 179 -3.11 7.41 -15.71
CA ALA A 179 -2.84 6.38 -16.71
C ALA A 179 -2.82 6.95 -18.15
N SER A 180 -3.68 7.93 -18.45
CA SER A 180 -3.83 8.49 -19.81
C SER A 180 -2.97 9.74 -20.07
N LEU A 181 -2.63 10.49 -19.03
CA LEU A 181 -1.90 11.76 -19.02
C LEU A 181 -0.69 11.68 -18.08
N ASN A 182 0.08 10.58 -18.14
CA ASN A 182 1.22 10.36 -17.25
C ASN A 182 2.37 11.36 -17.52
N CYS A 183 2.96 11.92 -16.46
CA CYS A 183 4.12 12.82 -16.54
C CYS A 183 5.47 12.14 -16.87
N LEU A 184 5.53 10.80 -17.02
CA LEU A 184 6.78 10.03 -17.20
C LEU A 184 7.52 10.20 -18.55
N TYR A 185 6.97 10.90 -19.53
CA TYR A 185 7.64 11.02 -20.84
C TYR A 185 8.71 12.12 -20.82
N PRO A 186 10.01 11.79 -21.03
CA PRO A 186 11.01 12.82 -21.28
C PRO A 186 10.60 13.61 -22.51
N VAL A 187 10.78 14.93 -22.44
CA VAL A 187 10.39 15.92 -23.45
C VAL A 187 11.00 15.58 -24.83
N GLY A 188 10.37 14.66 -25.55
CA GLY A 188 10.55 14.54 -26.99
C GLY A 188 9.96 15.77 -27.66
N ASN A 189 10.39 16.06 -28.89
CA ASN A 189 10.00 17.23 -29.68
C ASN A 189 8.47 17.43 -29.90
N ASN A 190 7.61 16.58 -29.34
CA ASN A 190 6.16 16.62 -29.46
C ASN A 190 5.45 17.30 -28.27
N GLY A 191 6.17 18.04 -27.43
CA GLY A 191 5.60 18.88 -26.36
C GLY A 191 4.97 18.08 -25.21
N HIS A 192 5.08 18.60 -23.99
CA HIS A 192 4.26 18.07 -22.89
C HIS A 192 2.79 18.44 -23.14
N PRO A 193 1.83 17.55 -22.81
CA PRO A 193 0.44 17.97 -22.72
C PRO A 193 0.35 19.16 -21.77
N ALA A 194 -0.60 20.07 -22.01
CA ALA A 194 -0.74 21.29 -21.23
C ALA A 194 -0.85 21.03 -19.70
N ARG A 195 -1.32 19.83 -19.35
CA ARG A 195 -1.37 19.29 -18.00
C ARG A 195 -1.14 17.77 -18.06
N CYS A 196 -0.30 17.25 -17.16
CA CYS A 196 -0.17 15.83 -16.88
C CYS A 196 -0.40 15.58 -15.39
N VAL A 197 -0.86 14.37 -15.06
CA VAL A 197 -1.03 13.91 -13.68
C VAL A 197 0.17 13.05 -13.33
N TRP A 198 0.90 13.47 -12.30
CA TRP A 198 2.06 12.77 -11.80
C TRP A 198 1.64 11.68 -10.81
N ASP A 199 0.81 12.03 -9.82
CA ASP A 199 0.25 11.06 -8.88
C ASP A 199 -1.06 11.51 -8.22
N CYS A 200 -1.77 10.55 -7.63
CA CYS A 200 -3.02 10.72 -6.90
C CYS A 200 -2.83 10.19 -5.47
N CYS A 201 -2.29 11.03 -4.59
CA CYS A 201 -1.86 10.61 -3.26
C CYS A 201 -2.98 10.76 -2.25
N ALA A 202 -3.33 9.67 -1.57
CA ALA A 202 -4.25 9.68 -0.42
C ALA A 202 -3.51 9.67 0.93
N THR A 203 -2.18 9.60 0.92
CA THR A 203 -1.33 9.49 2.12
C THR A 203 -0.03 10.26 1.94
N ASP A 204 0.58 10.73 3.04
CA ASP A 204 1.88 11.40 3.02
C ASP A 204 2.99 10.47 2.49
N ALA A 205 2.87 9.16 2.70
CA ALA A 205 3.82 8.18 2.19
C ALA A 205 3.93 8.23 0.66
N CYS A 206 2.79 8.36 -0.04
CA CYS A 206 2.78 8.54 -1.50
C CYS A 206 3.60 9.79 -1.92
N LEU A 207 3.47 10.88 -1.18
CA LEU A 207 4.18 12.13 -1.47
C LEU A 207 5.67 12.06 -1.12
N LEU A 208 6.03 11.31 -0.06
CA LEU A 208 7.43 11.05 0.29
C LEU A 208 8.19 10.42 -0.89
N GLY A 209 7.55 9.57 -1.70
CA GLY A 209 8.15 8.98 -2.90
C GLY A 209 8.51 10.00 -3.98
N HIS A 210 7.80 11.14 -4.06
CA HIS A 210 8.02 12.18 -5.07
C HIS A 210 8.91 13.31 -4.58
N PHE A 211 8.75 13.71 -3.32
CA PHE A 211 9.44 14.87 -2.74
C PHE A 211 10.67 14.49 -1.92
N GLY A 212 10.84 13.20 -1.59
CA GLY A 212 12.05 12.64 -0.99
C GLY A 212 12.55 13.42 0.23
N LYS A 213 13.84 13.76 0.22
CA LYS A 213 14.52 14.51 1.31
C LYS A 213 13.92 15.88 1.63
N TYR A 214 13.09 16.45 0.75
CA TYR A 214 12.43 17.73 1.01
C TYR A 214 11.17 17.56 1.86
N TRP A 215 10.71 16.33 2.06
CA TRP A 215 9.56 16.04 2.90
C TRP A 215 9.88 16.19 4.40
N ASP A 216 11.14 16.01 4.81
CA ASP A 216 11.57 16.14 6.21
C ASP A 216 11.41 17.57 6.77
N VAL A 217 11.22 18.56 5.90
CA VAL A 217 10.96 19.97 6.26
C VAL A 217 9.49 20.37 6.13
N VAL A 218 8.58 19.42 5.84
CA VAL A 218 7.15 19.68 5.98
C VAL A 218 6.93 20.14 7.43
N PRO A 219 6.38 21.35 7.66
CA PRO A 219 6.21 21.86 9.00
C PRO A 219 5.39 20.84 9.80
N SER A 220 6.02 20.15 10.76
CA SER A 220 5.28 19.36 11.74
C SER A 220 4.22 20.29 12.31
N ARG A 221 2.95 19.88 12.26
CA ARG A 221 1.85 20.64 12.88
C ARG A 221 2.24 20.94 14.32
N THR A 222 2.75 22.14 14.55
CA THR A 222 2.67 22.75 15.85
C THR A 222 1.19 22.91 16.03
N SER A 223 0.62 22.16 16.98
CA SER A 223 -0.78 22.29 17.36
C SER A 223 -1.07 23.78 17.42
N PHE A 224 -1.87 24.28 16.47
CA PHE A 224 -2.28 25.67 16.51
C PHE A 224 -2.88 25.87 17.91
N PRO A 225 -2.39 26.84 18.70
CA PRO A 225 -3.00 27.11 19.99
C PRO A 225 -4.49 27.32 19.74
N PRO A 226 -5.38 26.65 20.51
CA PRO A 226 -6.81 26.67 20.25
C PRO A 226 -7.23 28.13 20.07
N ALA A 227 -7.86 28.43 18.93
CA ALA A 227 -8.25 29.78 18.58
C ALA A 227 -9.04 30.37 19.76
N THR A 228 -8.45 31.32 20.47
CA THR A 228 -9.12 32.04 21.54
C THR A 228 -10.24 32.81 20.87
N SER A 229 -11.46 32.28 20.98
CA SER A 229 -12.68 32.92 20.49
C SER A 229 -12.76 34.32 21.09
N THR A 230 -12.35 35.31 20.31
CA THR A 230 -12.51 36.71 20.65
C THR A 230 -13.88 37.08 20.10
N GLN A 231 -14.86 37.22 21.01
CA GLN A 231 -16.19 37.71 20.66
C GLN A 231 -16.07 39.00 19.86
N GLN A 232 -16.48 38.94 18.59
CA GLN A 232 -16.62 40.12 17.74
C GLN A 232 -17.82 40.95 18.24
N PRO A 233 -17.70 42.28 18.39
CA PRO A 233 -18.84 43.12 18.71
C PRO A 233 -19.83 43.11 17.54
N SER A 234 -21.11 42.84 17.84
CA SER A 234 -22.20 43.03 16.89
C SER A 234 -22.31 44.50 16.51
N THR A 235 -21.99 44.82 15.25
CA THR A 235 -22.40 46.08 14.62
C THR A 235 -23.61 45.83 13.72
N THR A 236 -24.74 46.35 14.16
CA THR A 236 -25.98 46.46 13.39
C THR A 236 -25.74 47.35 12.17
N HIS A 237 -25.95 46.82 10.96
CA HIS A 237 -26.06 47.62 9.74
C HIS A 237 -27.45 47.45 9.12
N GLU A 238 -28.02 48.60 8.76
CA GLU A 238 -29.30 48.81 8.09
C GLU A 238 -29.42 48.10 6.72
N PRO A 239 -30.66 47.80 6.28
CA PRO A 239 -30.91 47.17 5.00
C PRO A 239 -30.86 48.19 3.85
N VAL A 240 -29.83 48.13 3.01
CA VAL A 240 -29.83 48.81 1.71
C VAL A 240 -30.38 47.85 0.65
N THR A 241 -31.59 48.17 0.21
CA THR A 241 -32.25 47.58 -0.97
C THR A 241 -31.51 48.02 -2.23
N SER A 242 -31.11 47.09 -3.10
CA SER A 242 -30.75 47.42 -4.48
C SER A 242 -31.00 46.26 -5.45
N ALA A 243 -31.86 46.60 -6.39
CA ALA A 243 -32.35 45.98 -7.62
C ALA A 243 -31.54 44.88 -8.32
N SER A 244 -32.32 43.92 -8.84
CA SER A 244 -31.99 42.93 -9.87
C SER A 244 -31.50 43.58 -11.17
N SER A 245 -30.61 42.89 -11.88
CA SER A 245 -30.46 42.99 -13.33
C SER A 245 -30.07 41.62 -13.88
N SER A 246 -31.05 40.96 -14.48
CA SER A 246 -30.92 39.76 -15.28
C SER A 246 -30.45 40.16 -16.68
N THR A 247 -29.42 39.50 -17.21
CA THR A 247 -29.14 39.55 -18.65
C THR A 247 -28.76 38.17 -19.13
N THR A 248 -29.73 37.56 -19.80
CA THR A 248 -29.66 36.32 -20.56
C THR A 248 -28.95 36.60 -21.88
N GLN A 249 -27.87 35.88 -22.19
CA GLN A 249 -27.38 35.74 -23.58
C GLN A 249 -26.88 34.31 -23.83
N GLN A 250 -27.55 33.64 -24.76
CA GLN A 250 -27.25 32.37 -25.43
C GLN A 250 -27.72 32.56 -26.88
N PRO A 251 -27.24 31.79 -27.90
CA PRO A 251 -25.90 31.35 -28.28
C PRO A 251 -25.54 31.89 -29.70
N PRO A 252 -24.49 31.36 -30.36
CA PRO A 252 -24.76 30.91 -31.73
C PRO A 252 -24.32 29.47 -32.01
N HIS A 253 -25.25 28.78 -32.66
CA HIS A 253 -25.12 27.54 -33.42
C HIS A 253 -23.90 27.56 -34.36
N ILE A 254 -23.11 26.48 -34.36
CA ILE A 254 -22.27 26.11 -35.51
C ILE A 254 -22.69 24.74 -36.01
N THR A 255 -22.94 24.71 -37.31
CA THR A 255 -23.46 23.62 -38.12
C THR A 255 -22.37 22.62 -38.51
N LEU A 256 -22.76 21.34 -38.51
CA LEU A 256 -22.01 20.16 -38.94
C LEU A 256 -21.60 20.17 -40.42
N LEU A 257 -20.46 19.55 -40.72
CA LEU A 257 -20.13 18.92 -42.01
C LEU A 257 -19.41 17.57 -41.75
N PRO A 258 -19.83 16.45 -42.36
CA PRO A 258 -19.02 15.25 -42.53
C PRO A 258 -18.29 15.33 -43.90
N PRO A 259 -17.04 14.85 -44.03
CA PRO A 259 -16.80 13.47 -44.53
C PRO A 259 -15.45 12.92 -43.97
N THR A 260 -14.92 11.72 -44.18
CA THR A 260 -14.91 10.78 -45.30
C THR A 260 -14.38 9.45 -44.75
N THR A 261 -14.99 8.34 -45.13
CA THR A 261 -14.50 6.97 -44.92
C THR A 261 -13.23 6.73 -45.73
N LEU A 262 -12.18 6.22 -45.09
CA LEU A 262 -11.07 5.57 -45.80
C LEU A 262 -10.94 4.13 -45.26
N GLU A 263 -11.39 3.17 -46.05
CA GLU A 263 -11.10 1.75 -45.83
C GLU A 263 -9.60 1.52 -46.04
N THR A 264 -8.91 1.11 -44.99
CA THR A 264 -7.60 0.47 -45.13
C THR A 264 -7.74 -0.99 -44.73
N HIS A 265 -7.70 -1.87 -45.72
CA HIS A 265 -7.52 -3.30 -45.52
C HIS A 265 -6.16 -3.56 -44.90
N VAL A 266 -6.13 -4.02 -43.65
CA VAL A 266 -4.95 -4.60 -43.02
C VAL A 266 -5.17 -6.10 -42.88
N VAL A 267 -4.31 -6.85 -43.57
CA VAL A 267 -4.23 -8.31 -43.57
C VAL A 267 -3.83 -8.77 -42.17
N THR A 268 -4.68 -9.60 -41.55
CA THR A 268 -4.40 -10.25 -40.27
C THR A 268 -3.57 -11.51 -40.51
N PRO A 269 -2.36 -11.66 -39.94
CA PRO A 269 -1.77 -12.98 -39.78
C PRO A 269 -2.43 -13.70 -38.60
N LEU A 270 -2.84 -14.95 -38.81
CA LEU A 270 -3.24 -15.89 -37.77
C LEU A 270 -2.06 -16.08 -36.80
N ALA A 271 -2.09 -15.39 -35.66
CA ALA A 271 -1.27 -15.73 -34.51
C ALA A 271 -2.03 -16.77 -33.69
N VAL A 272 -1.40 -17.94 -33.50
CA VAL A 272 -1.84 -18.99 -32.60
C VAL A 272 -1.88 -18.40 -31.19
N VAL A 273 -3.09 -18.15 -30.69
CA VAL A 273 -3.33 -17.74 -29.30
C VAL A 273 -3.17 -18.97 -28.43
N THR A 274 -1.96 -19.16 -27.92
CA THR A 274 -1.76 -20.01 -26.74
C THR A 274 -2.37 -19.26 -25.56
N SER A 275 -3.43 -19.81 -24.96
CA SER A 275 -4.01 -19.31 -23.71
C SER A 275 -2.99 -19.42 -22.57
N GLY A 276 -2.09 -18.45 -22.48
CA GLY A 276 -1.30 -18.21 -21.28
C GLY A 276 -2.18 -17.47 -20.28
N THR A 277 -2.38 -18.06 -19.12
CA THR A 277 -2.90 -17.38 -17.93
C THR A 277 -2.04 -16.14 -17.71
N ILE A 278 -2.59 -14.96 -18.00
CA ILE A 278 -1.95 -13.68 -17.65
C ILE A 278 -2.10 -13.57 -16.13
N GLU A 279 -1.08 -14.03 -15.39
CA GLU A 279 -0.91 -13.60 -14.02
C GLU A 279 -0.70 -12.09 -14.05
N THR A 280 -1.76 -11.33 -13.78
CA THR A 280 -1.71 -9.91 -13.43
C THR A 280 -1.04 -9.78 -12.06
N HIS A 281 0.23 -10.16 -12.00
CA HIS A 281 1.06 -10.02 -10.82
C HIS A 281 1.43 -8.55 -10.75
N MET A 282 0.67 -7.80 -9.96
CA MET A 282 0.86 -6.37 -9.81
C MET A 282 2.21 -6.09 -9.17
N ASP A 283 3.13 -5.56 -9.98
CA ASP A 283 4.34 -4.87 -9.53
C ASP A 283 3.90 -3.59 -8.79
N HIS A 284 3.48 -3.74 -7.53
CA HIS A 284 3.20 -2.60 -6.67
C HIS A 284 4.52 -1.97 -6.25
N PRO A 285 4.64 -0.63 -6.24
CA PRO A 285 5.83 0.01 -5.71
C PRO A 285 6.03 -0.35 -4.24
N VAL A 286 7.29 -0.50 -3.83
CA VAL A 286 7.66 -0.83 -2.44
C VAL A 286 8.77 0.08 -1.93
N TYR A 287 8.84 0.26 -0.61
CA TYR A 287 9.94 0.94 0.06
C TYR A 287 10.98 -0.06 0.56
N CYS A 288 12.22 0.09 0.10
CA CYS A 288 13.34 -0.81 0.44
C CYS A 288 14.46 -0.05 1.11
N GLN A 289 15.18 -0.67 2.03
CA GLN A 289 16.41 -0.10 2.55
C GLN A 289 17.47 -0.03 1.43
N SER A 290 18.23 1.06 1.39
CA SER A 290 19.26 1.32 0.37
C SER A 290 20.59 1.67 1.01
N CYS A 291 21.57 0.78 0.88
CA CYS A 291 22.87 0.92 1.52
C CYS A 291 23.92 0.03 0.82
N SER A 292 25.20 0.27 1.09
CA SER A 292 26.30 -0.58 0.62
C SER A 292 27.45 -0.58 1.62
N GLY A 293 28.08 -1.74 1.82
CA GLY A 293 29.21 -1.91 2.71
C GLY A 293 28.82 -1.86 4.19
N ASP A 294 29.73 -1.30 5.00
CA ASP A 294 29.57 -1.24 6.46
C ASP A 294 28.36 -0.40 6.89
N ASP A 295 27.99 0.58 6.06
CA ASP A 295 26.83 1.47 6.28
C ASP A 295 25.52 0.70 6.38
N CYS A 296 25.42 -0.51 5.80
CA CYS A 296 24.19 -1.30 5.86
C CYS A 296 23.80 -1.80 7.25
N THR A 297 24.70 -1.72 8.23
CA THR A 297 24.42 -2.13 9.61
C THR A 297 23.61 -1.07 10.38
N THR A 298 23.73 0.20 10.00
CA THR A 298 23.12 1.34 10.71
C THR A 298 22.28 2.25 9.81
N SER A 299 22.35 2.07 8.49
CA SER A 299 21.65 2.94 7.54
C SER A 299 20.13 2.86 7.72
N THR A 300 19.49 4.01 7.83
CA THR A 300 18.02 4.16 7.77
C THR A 300 17.56 4.68 6.41
N ASN A 301 18.43 4.65 5.40
CA ASN A 301 18.10 5.16 4.08
C ASN A 301 17.10 4.21 3.41
N VAL A 302 15.94 4.76 3.05
CA VAL A 302 14.88 4.04 2.35
C VAL A 302 14.78 4.57 0.92
N ALA A 303 14.69 3.68 -0.05
CA ALA A 303 14.50 3.95 -1.46
C ALA A 303 13.12 3.48 -1.91
N TYR A 304 12.47 4.28 -2.75
CA TYR A 304 11.21 3.95 -3.38
C TYR A 304 11.45 3.15 -4.67
N CYS A 305 10.94 1.93 -4.73
CA CYS A 305 11.20 0.97 -5.80
C CYS A 305 9.94 0.78 -6.65
N GLN A 306 9.88 1.47 -7.79
CA GLN A 306 8.73 1.45 -8.70
C GLN A 306 8.35 0.06 -9.20
N GLN A 307 9.33 -0.85 -9.35
CA GLN A 307 9.09 -2.20 -9.86
C GLN A 307 8.78 -3.23 -8.76
N GLY A 308 8.73 -2.80 -7.49
CA GLY A 308 8.16 -3.61 -6.42
C GLY A 308 9.06 -4.63 -5.75
N PHE A 309 10.39 -4.61 -5.96
CA PHE A 309 11.29 -5.58 -5.33
C PHE A 309 12.42 -4.90 -4.55
N CYS A 310 12.64 -5.40 -3.32
CA CYS A 310 13.86 -5.14 -2.56
C CYS A 310 14.84 -6.27 -2.78
N LYS A 311 16.09 -5.93 -3.14
CA LYS A 311 17.19 -6.88 -3.27
C LYS A 311 18.23 -6.65 -2.19
N VAL A 312 18.61 -7.72 -1.51
CA VAL A 312 19.70 -7.77 -0.54
C VAL A 312 20.80 -8.66 -1.09
N THR A 313 22.01 -8.14 -1.21
CA THR A 313 23.19 -8.90 -1.64
C THR A 313 24.14 -9.08 -0.48
N ILE A 314 24.54 -10.33 -0.24
CA ILE A 314 25.58 -10.70 0.73
C ILE A 314 26.73 -11.29 -0.08
N ALA A 315 27.91 -10.71 0.03
CA ALA A 315 29.12 -11.22 -0.58
C ALA A 315 30.19 -11.44 0.48
N ASP A 316 30.56 -12.69 0.72
CA ASP A 316 31.69 -13.07 1.53
C ASP A 316 32.92 -13.24 0.62
N ASP A 317 34.05 -12.65 0.99
CA ASP A 317 35.31 -12.82 0.27
C ASP A 317 36.15 -13.98 0.84
N ALA A 318 37.29 -14.28 0.18
CA ALA A 318 38.17 -15.37 0.61
C ALA A 318 38.83 -15.14 1.99
N THR A 319 38.84 -13.89 2.48
CA THR A 319 39.37 -13.52 3.80
C THR A 319 38.30 -13.66 4.90
N GLY A 320 37.04 -13.89 4.51
CA GLY A 320 35.89 -13.95 5.40
C GLY A 320 35.27 -12.58 5.67
N ALA A 321 35.69 -11.53 4.97
CA ALA A 321 35.04 -10.22 5.05
C ALA A 321 33.69 -10.28 4.33
N ARG A 322 32.66 -9.73 4.98
CA ARG A 322 31.29 -9.72 4.48
C ARG A 322 30.92 -8.33 3.97
N LEU A 323 30.56 -8.25 2.70
CA LEU A 323 29.97 -7.06 2.09
C LEU A 323 28.45 -7.24 2.01
N LEU A 324 27.71 -6.30 2.58
CA LEU A 324 26.26 -6.24 2.51
C LEU A 324 25.84 -5.07 1.63
N SER A 325 24.88 -5.26 0.73
CA SER A 325 24.23 -4.17 0.03
C SER A 325 22.72 -4.40 -0.09
N LYS A 326 21.95 -3.32 -0.01
CA LYS A 326 20.49 -3.32 -0.14
C LYS A 326 20.10 -2.29 -1.19
N SER A 327 19.18 -2.64 -2.09
CA SER A 327 18.82 -1.81 -3.24
C SER A 327 17.45 -2.17 -3.81
N CYS A 328 16.88 -1.29 -4.63
CA CYS A 328 15.75 -1.62 -5.50
C CYS A 328 16.16 -2.61 -6.59
N SER A 329 15.25 -3.50 -6.97
CA SER A 329 15.44 -4.45 -8.07
C SER A 329 14.16 -4.60 -8.89
N ASN A 330 14.23 -5.41 -9.93
CA ASN A 330 13.09 -5.77 -10.77
C ASN A 330 12.83 -7.27 -10.76
N ARG A 331 11.66 -7.68 -11.25
CA ARG A 331 11.22 -9.08 -11.34
C ARG A 331 12.22 -9.96 -12.09
N ALA A 332 12.73 -9.48 -13.23
CA ALA A 332 13.61 -10.27 -14.08
C ALA A 332 14.95 -10.56 -13.38
N GLU A 333 15.54 -9.55 -12.75
CA GLU A 333 16.78 -9.67 -12.00
C GLU A 333 16.60 -10.55 -10.75
N CYS A 334 15.53 -10.34 -9.99
CA CYS A 334 15.23 -11.15 -8.82
C CYS A 334 14.99 -12.62 -9.19
N ARG A 335 14.30 -12.90 -10.30
CA ARG A 335 14.15 -14.28 -10.77
C ARG A 335 15.51 -14.89 -11.14
N ALA A 336 16.32 -14.17 -11.91
CA ALA A 336 17.60 -14.69 -12.37
C ALA A 336 18.63 -14.90 -11.24
N GLN A 337 18.77 -13.95 -10.32
CA GLN A 337 19.81 -13.96 -9.29
C GLN A 337 19.36 -14.65 -7.99
N TRP A 338 18.14 -14.36 -7.52
CA TRP A 338 17.62 -14.97 -6.30
C TRP A 338 17.02 -16.34 -6.60
N TRP A 339 16.01 -16.42 -7.45
CA TRP A 339 15.25 -17.67 -7.61
C TRP A 339 16.05 -18.75 -8.33
N ASP A 340 16.66 -18.42 -9.46
CA ASP A 340 17.29 -19.43 -10.30
C ASP A 340 18.64 -19.90 -9.77
N VAL A 341 19.34 -19.03 -9.02
CA VAL A 341 20.69 -19.28 -8.49
C VAL A 341 20.66 -19.41 -6.97
N THR A 342 20.43 -18.31 -6.24
CA THR A 342 20.65 -18.25 -4.78
C THR A 342 19.73 -19.19 -4.00
N SER A 343 18.45 -19.30 -4.35
CA SER A 343 17.45 -20.06 -3.61
C SER A 343 17.70 -21.58 -3.62
N LYS A 344 18.51 -22.05 -4.59
CA LYS A 344 18.88 -23.46 -4.75
C LYS A 344 20.26 -23.77 -4.16
N ASP A 345 21.07 -22.76 -3.84
CA ASP A 345 22.36 -22.94 -3.20
C ASP A 345 22.17 -23.01 -1.67
N LYS A 346 22.34 -24.22 -1.12
CA LYS A 346 22.24 -24.46 0.32
C LYS A 346 23.16 -23.54 1.13
N ARG A 347 24.35 -23.19 0.63
CA ARG A 347 25.29 -22.31 1.33
C ARG A 347 24.72 -20.91 1.51
N CYS A 348 23.98 -20.41 0.51
CA CYS A 348 23.32 -19.12 0.60
C CYS A 348 22.15 -19.13 1.60
N MET A 349 21.40 -20.22 1.65
CA MET A 349 20.33 -20.39 2.62
C MET A 349 20.87 -20.54 4.05
N ASP A 350 22.00 -21.22 4.22
CA ASP A 350 22.66 -21.35 5.52
C ASP A 350 23.25 -19.99 5.98
N ALA A 351 23.86 -19.24 5.04
CA ALA A 351 24.46 -17.91 5.29
C ALA A 351 23.46 -16.85 5.80
N LEU A 352 22.16 -17.03 5.53
CA LEU A 352 21.10 -16.19 6.12
C LEU A 352 20.93 -16.38 7.63
N THR A 353 21.20 -17.59 8.13
CA THR A 353 20.95 -17.96 9.52
C THR A 353 22.20 -17.91 10.38
N SER A 354 23.38 -18.07 9.77
CA SER A 354 24.66 -18.01 10.47
C SER A 354 25.32 -16.63 10.31
N VAL A 355 25.41 -15.90 11.42
CA VAL A 355 26.26 -14.69 11.52
C VAL A 355 27.75 -15.07 11.46
N ALA A 356 28.09 -16.34 11.65
CA ALA A 356 29.46 -16.83 11.52
C ALA A 356 29.87 -16.88 10.04
N SER A 357 30.87 -16.07 9.70
CA SER A 357 31.54 -16.08 8.40
C SER A 357 32.04 -17.49 8.09
N SER A 358 31.56 -18.09 7.00
CA SER A 358 32.06 -19.41 6.58
C SER A 358 33.50 -19.22 6.14
N THR A 359 34.45 -19.67 6.95
CA THR A 359 35.86 -19.47 6.69
C THR A 359 36.24 -20.18 5.37
N HIS A 360 36.76 -19.38 4.43
CA HIS A 360 37.49 -19.76 3.20
C HIS A 360 36.75 -19.95 1.86
N LEU A 361 35.48 -19.57 1.72
CA LEU A 361 34.82 -19.62 0.40
C LEU A 361 34.25 -18.26 0.02
N SER A 362 34.67 -17.75 -1.14
CA SER A 362 34.01 -16.61 -1.74
C SER A 362 32.59 -17.03 -2.15
N LEU A 363 31.59 -16.36 -1.57
CA LEU A 363 30.18 -16.67 -1.74
C LEU A 363 29.43 -15.37 -2.00
N THR A 364 28.58 -15.34 -3.02
CA THR A 364 27.69 -14.20 -3.27
C THR A 364 26.27 -14.70 -3.39
N CYS A 365 25.39 -14.14 -2.58
CA CYS A 365 23.99 -14.53 -2.45
C CYS A 365 23.11 -13.30 -2.62
N HIS A 366 22.05 -13.43 -3.43
CA HIS A 366 21.10 -12.36 -3.70
C HIS A 366 19.73 -12.78 -3.22
N PHE A 367 19.09 -12.01 -2.35
CA PHE A 367 17.77 -12.28 -1.79
C PHE A 367 16.78 -11.22 -2.26
N CYS A 368 15.56 -11.61 -2.62
CA CYS A 368 14.51 -10.68 -3.04
C CYS A 368 13.22 -10.85 -2.23
N CYS A 369 12.55 -9.73 -1.96
CA CYS A 369 11.24 -9.65 -1.31
C CYS A 369 10.40 -8.50 -1.90
N GLN A 370 9.08 -8.52 -1.68
CA GLN A 370 8.09 -7.63 -2.35
C GLN A 370 7.16 -6.89 -1.38
N THR A 371 7.57 -6.67 -0.14
CA THR A 371 6.76 -5.84 0.80
C THR A 371 7.59 -4.67 1.29
N ASP A 372 6.91 -3.59 1.68
CA ASP A 372 7.59 -2.45 2.31
C ASP A 372 8.44 -2.94 3.49
N HIS A 373 9.65 -2.39 3.60
CA HIS A 373 10.59 -2.66 4.68
C HIS A 373 11.00 -4.14 4.79
N CYS A 374 10.75 -4.97 3.78
CA CYS A 374 11.08 -6.39 3.84
C CYS A 374 12.58 -6.66 3.91
N SER A 375 13.39 -5.72 3.43
CA SER A 375 14.85 -5.76 3.46
C SER A 375 15.47 -5.28 4.77
N ASP A 376 14.68 -4.79 5.73
CA ASP A 376 15.21 -4.12 6.93
C ASP A 376 15.95 -5.10 7.85
N VAL A 377 15.50 -6.37 7.86
CA VAL A 377 16.09 -7.47 8.61
C VAL A 377 16.85 -8.44 7.71
N LEU A 378 17.79 -9.18 8.31
CA LEU A 378 18.48 -10.31 7.69
C LEU A 378 18.12 -11.60 8.44
N PRO A 379 17.59 -12.65 7.77
CA PRO A 379 17.14 -12.67 6.37
C PRO A 379 16.00 -11.69 6.08
N PRO A 380 15.83 -11.24 4.82
CA PRO A 380 14.66 -10.45 4.44
C PRO A 380 13.36 -11.20 4.77
N ASN A 381 12.37 -10.48 5.29
CA ASN A 381 11.05 -11.05 5.51
C ASN A 381 10.33 -11.27 4.17
N ASN A 382 9.42 -12.24 4.11
CA ASN A 382 8.57 -12.49 2.94
C ASN A 382 9.37 -12.68 1.63
N LEU A 383 10.37 -13.57 1.64
CA LEU A 383 11.14 -13.92 0.45
C LEU A 383 10.20 -14.34 -0.70
N THR A 384 10.37 -13.70 -1.85
CA THR A 384 9.51 -13.93 -3.01
C THR A 384 9.78 -15.30 -3.63
N LYS A 385 8.71 -16.03 -3.95
CA LYS A 385 8.75 -17.23 -4.80
C LYS A 385 8.23 -16.85 -6.18
N PHE A 386 8.95 -17.23 -7.23
CA PHE A 386 8.66 -16.84 -8.62
C PHE A 386 8.13 -17.99 -9.47
#